data_AF-A0A679JLP7-F1
#
_entry.id   AF-A0A679JLP7-F1
#
_cell.length_a   1.000
_cell.length_b   1.000
_cell.length_c   1.000
_cell.angle_alpha   90.00
_cell.angle_beta   90.00
_cell.angle_gamma   90.00
#
_symmetry.space_group_name_H-M   'P 1'
#
loop_
_entity.id
_entity.type
_entity.pdbx_description
1 polymer ?
#
loop_
_entity_poly.entity_id
_entity_poly.type
_entity_poly.pdbx_seq_one_letter_code
_entity_poly.pdbx_strand_id
1 'polypeptide(L)'
;MAFLFRCPECRTRRHSHALFTQHLRESGHRPCRCGGYHYAHRPGSPFCERNPMSAALLASRYGASDEEVTDIALEIILTTPGRAAAHCPF
;
A
#
# COMPACT_ATOMS: atom_id res chain seq x y z
N MET A 1 -2.00 10.03 -24.28
CA MET A 1 -1.32 8.89 -23.62
C MET A 1 -2.37 7.91 -23.15
N ALA A 2 -2.36 6.66 -23.61
CA ALA A 2 -3.27 5.66 -23.07
C ALA A 2 -2.76 5.22 -21.69
N PHE A 3 -3.49 5.56 -20.63
CA PHE A 3 -3.18 5.06 -19.29
C PHE A 3 -3.44 3.55 -19.26
N LEU A 4 -2.37 2.75 -19.23
CA LEU A 4 -2.44 1.30 -19.11
C LEU A 4 -2.37 0.91 -17.63
N PHE A 5 -3.48 0.43 -17.09
CA PHE A 5 -3.51 -0.19 -15.76
C PHE A 5 -2.82 -1.55 -15.83
N ARG A 6 -1.96 -1.88 -14.87
CA ARG A 6 -1.16 -3.10 -14.88
C ARG A 6 -1.29 -3.80 -13.53
N CYS A 7 -1.72 -5.06 -13.54
CA CYS A 7 -1.77 -5.87 -12.34
C CYS A 7 -0.38 -6.01 -11.71
N PRO A 8 -0.23 -5.79 -10.39
CA PRO A 8 1.07 -5.93 -9.74
C PRO A 8 1.56 -7.37 -9.65
N GLU A 9 0.65 -8.31 -9.52
CA GLU A 9 0.97 -9.71 -9.26
C GLU A 9 1.24 -10.44 -10.58
N CYS A 10 0.24 -10.54 -11.46
CA CYS A 10 0.37 -11.27 -12.73
C CYS A 10 0.76 -10.41 -13.93
N ARG A 11 0.99 -9.11 -13.74
CA ARG A 11 1.49 -8.17 -14.78
C ARG A 11 0.58 -7.93 -15.98
N THR A 12 -0.61 -8.50 -15.97
CA THR A 12 -1.68 -8.29 -16.96
C THR A 12 -2.02 -6.82 -17.11
N ARG A 13 -2.17 -6.34 -18.35
CA ARG A 13 -2.52 -4.95 -18.67
C ARG A 13 -4.00 -4.81 -19.01
N ARG A 14 -4.59 -3.69 -18.61
CA ARG A 14 -5.98 -3.30 -18.87
C ARG A 14 -6.01 -1.85 -19.33
N HIS A 15 -6.86 -1.59 -20.32
CA HIS A 15 -6.98 -0.26 -20.93
C HIS A 15 -7.97 0.65 -20.19
N SER A 16 -8.75 0.10 -19.26
CA SER A 16 -9.70 0.86 -18.45
C SER A 16 -9.65 0.41 -16.98
N HIS A 17 -10.03 1.33 -16.09
CA HIS A 17 -10.10 1.08 -14.66
C HIS A 17 -11.15 0.01 -14.30
N ALA A 18 -12.27 -0.03 -15.04
CA ALA A 18 -13.32 -1.04 -14.86
C ALA A 18 -12.78 -2.46 -15.10
N LEU A 19 -12.08 -2.67 -16.22
CA LEU A 19 -11.48 -3.96 -16.54
C LEU A 19 -10.33 -4.33 -15.60
N PHE A 20 -9.62 -3.33 -15.08
CA PHE A 20 -8.61 -3.55 -14.04
C PHE A 20 -9.26 -4.02 -12.73
N THR A 21 -10.32 -3.36 -12.28
CA THR A 21 -11.04 -3.73 -11.06
C THR A 21 -11.68 -5.09 -11.18
N GLN A 22 -12.30 -5.39 -12.32
CA GLN A 22 -12.84 -6.72 -12.63
C GLN A 22 -11.74 -7.78 -12.54
N HIS A 23 -10.59 -7.54 -13.18
CA HIS A 23 -9.46 -8.47 -13.11
C HIS A 23 -9.01 -8.74 -11.67
N LEU A 24 -8.89 -7.71 -10.82
CA LEU A 24 -8.50 -7.90 -9.41
C LEU A 24 -9.52 -8.76 -8.65
N ARG A 25 -10.82 -8.56 -8.89
CA ARG A 25 -11.89 -9.37 -8.26
C ARG A 25 -11.84 -10.82 -8.72
N GLU A 26 -11.69 -11.06 -10.02
CA GLU A 26 -11.66 -12.41 -10.60
C GLU A 26 -10.41 -13.20 -10.21
N SER A 27 -9.26 -12.51 -10.07
CA SER A 27 -7.99 -13.15 -9.73
C SER A 27 -7.71 -13.22 -8.23
N GLY A 28 -8.44 -12.48 -7.39
CA GLY A 28 -8.13 -12.32 -5.97
C GLY A 28 -6.88 -11.47 -5.70
N HIS A 29 -6.25 -10.90 -6.72
CA HIS A 29 -5.06 -10.05 -6.59
C HIS A 29 -5.40 -8.71 -5.90
N ARG A 30 -4.42 -8.14 -5.19
CA ARG A 30 -4.58 -6.92 -4.39
C ARG A 30 -3.70 -5.76 -4.89
N PRO A 31 -4.22 -4.52 -4.92
CA PRO A 31 -3.42 -3.34 -5.23
C PRO A 31 -2.44 -3.02 -4.09
N CYS A 32 -1.37 -2.27 -4.40
CA CYS A 32 -0.51 -1.74 -3.34
C CYS A 32 -1.28 -0.72 -2.50
N ARG A 33 -1.09 -0.77 -1.18
CA ARG A 33 -1.58 0.25 -0.25
C ARG A 33 -0.52 1.27 0.14
N CYS A 34 0.65 1.20 -0.49
CA CYS A 34 1.83 2.02 -0.18
C CYS A 34 1.70 3.52 -0.57
N GLY A 35 0.61 3.93 -1.24
CA GLY A 35 0.28 5.34 -1.48
C GLY A 35 1.11 6.06 -2.55
N GLY A 36 2.26 5.51 -2.99
CA GLY A 36 3.14 6.15 -3.98
C GLY A 36 2.84 5.83 -5.45
N TYR A 37 2.20 4.68 -5.74
CA TYR A 37 1.92 4.23 -7.10
C TYR A 37 0.60 3.44 -7.18
N HIS A 38 -0.07 3.49 -8.34
CA HIS A 38 -1.20 2.60 -8.67
C HIS A 38 -0.79 1.12 -8.88
N TYR A 39 0.49 0.79 -8.68
CA TYR A 39 1.08 -0.52 -8.95
C TYR A 39 1.86 -0.99 -7.72
N ALA A 40 1.71 -2.26 -7.32
CA ALA A 40 2.59 -2.84 -6.31
C ALA A 40 4.03 -2.95 -6.80
N HIS A 41 4.90 -2.59 -5.87
CA HIS A 41 6.33 -2.49 -6.05
C HIS A 41 6.97 -3.88 -6.16
N ARG A 42 8.04 -3.97 -6.94
CA ARG A 42 8.97 -5.10 -6.83
C ARG A 42 9.53 -5.13 -5.40
N PRO A 43 9.88 -6.31 -4.85
CA PRO A 43 10.71 -6.38 -3.64
C PRO A 43 11.91 -5.43 -3.78
N GLY A 44 12.15 -4.56 -2.79
CA GLY A 44 13.21 -3.55 -2.81
C GLY A 44 12.87 -2.22 -3.52
N SER A 45 11.62 -1.97 -3.93
CA SER A 45 11.28 -0.65 -4.49
C SER A 45 11.02 0.40 -3.41
N PRO A 46 11.62 1.59 -3.55
CA PRO A 46 11.86 2.52 -2.44
C PRO A 46 10.59 3.06 -1.79
N PHE A 47 9.48 3.14 -2.54
CA PHE A 47 8.25 3.75 -2.03
C PHE A 47 7.42 2.82 -1.11
N CYS A 48 7.66 1.50 -1.14
CA CYS A 48 7.02 0.61 -0.18
C CYS A 48 7.66 0.78 1.18
N GLU A 49 8.99 0.87 1.23
CA GLU A 49 9.78 0.99 2.46
C GLU A 49 9.76 2.42 3.02
N ARG A 50 9.60 3.45 2.18
CA ARG A 50 9.47 4.85 2.62
C ARG A 50 8.11 5.23 3.17
N ASN A 51 7.08 4.39 2.99
CA ASN A 51 5.79 4.66 3.61
C ASN A 51 5.95 4.52 5.13
N PRO A 52 5.54 5.49 5.96
CA PRO A 52 5.62 5.38 7.42
C PRO A 52 4.91 4.12 7.97
N MET A 53 3.88 3.65 7.27
CA MET A 53 3.12 2.43 7.60
C MET A 53 3.66 1.16 6.91
N SER A 54 4.87 1.20 6.34
CA SER A 54 5.41 0.12 5.50
C SER A 54 5.40 -1.24 6.19
N ALA A 55 5.77 -1.31 7.47
CA ALA A 55 5.79 -2.56 8.23
C ALA A 55 4.40 -3.19 8.36
N ALA A 56 3.38 -2.41 8.74
CA ALA A 56 1.99 -2.89 8.81
C ALA A 56 1.46 -3.32 7.43
N LEU A 57 1.78 -2.58 6.38
CA LEU A 57 1.39 -2.89 5.01
C LEU A 57 2.05 -4.17 4.47
N LEU A 58 3.31 -4.41 4.82
CA LEU A 58 4.01 -5.65 4.48
C LEU A 58 3.44 -6.83 5.25
N ALA A 59 3.20 -6.70 6.56
CA ALA A 59 2.58 -7.75 7.37
C ALA A 59 1.23 -8.20 6.77
N SER A 60 0.36 -7.24 6.42
CA SER A 60 -0.91 -7.52 5.75
C SER A 60 -0.74 -8.26 4.42
N ARG A 61 0.30 -7.92 3.65
CA ARG A 61 0.60 -8.59 2.36
C ARG A 61 1.05 -10.04 2.56
N TYR A 62 1.80 -10.30 3.63
CA TYR A 62 2.33 -11.64 3.94
C TYR A 62 1.35 -12.49 4.76
N GLY A 63 0.11 -12.04 4.95
CA GLY A 63 -0.97 -12.84 5.52
C GLY A 63 -1.08 -12.74 7.05
N ALA A 64 -0.50 -11.73 7.68
CA ALA A 64 -0.79 -11.41 9.07
C ALA A 64 -2.29 -11.12 9.24
N SER A 65 -2.82 -11.46 10.41
CA SER A 65 -4.19 -11.18 10.81
C SER A 65 -4.46 -9.68 10.90
N ASP A 66 -5.74 -9.30 10.83
CA ASP A 66 -6.13 -7.89 10.96
C ASP A 66 -5.75 -7.31 12.34
N GLU A 67 -5.73 -8.13 13.38
CA GLU A 67 -5.29 -7.76 14.74
C GLU A 67 -3.78 -7.46 14.76
N GLU A 68 -2.94 -8.37 14.27
CA GLU A 68 -1.49 -8.15 14.17
C GLU A 68 -1.13 -6.92 13.31
N VAL A 69 -1.85 -6.71 12.21
CA VAL A 69 -1.66 -5.53 11.37
C VAL A 69 -2.02 -4.25 12.13
N THR A 70 -3.07 -4.29 12.95
CA THR A 70 -3.51 -3.16 13.76
C THR A 70 -2.52 -2.85 14.87
N ASP A 71 -1.98 -3.86 15.54
CA ASP A 71 -0.96 -3.69 16.58
C ASP A 71 0.32 -3.05 16.04
N ILE A 72 0.81 -3.52 14.89
CA ILE A 72 1.96 -2.91 14.22
C ILE A 72 1.67 -1.45 13.84
N ALA A 73 0.45 -1.17 13.35
CA ALA A 73 0.06 0.18 12.99
C ALA A 73 0.00 1.11 14.21
N LEU A 74 -0.54 0.63 15.33
CA LEU A 74 -0.60 1.36 16.60
C LEU A 74 0.80 1.67 17.12
N GLU A 75 1.70 0.68 17.12
CA GLU A 75 3.08 0.88 17.55
C GLU A 75 3.78 1.97 16.72
N ILE A 76 3.60 1.96 15.40
CA ILE A 76 4.14 3.00 14.51
C ILE A 76 3.58 4.38 14.90
N ILE A 77 2.27 4.50 15.10
CA ILE A 77 1.62 5.77 15.43
C ILE A 77 2.10 6.32 16.78
N LEU A 78 2.30 5.44 17.77
CA LEU A 78 2.67 5.83 19.12
C LEU A 78 4.16 6.15 19.26
N THR A 79 5.02 5.51 18.45
CA THR A 79 6.48 5.66 18.56
C THR A 79 7.09 6.58 17.52
N THR A 80 6.43 6.81 16.38
CA THR A 80 6.94 7.71 15.34
C THR A 80 6.67 9.15 15.74
N PRO A 81 7.70 10.00 15.91
CA PRO A 81 7.49 11.41 16.20
C PRO A 81 6.67 12.07 15.09
N GLY A 82 5.63 12.79 15.48
CA GLY A 82 4.85 13.62 14.55
C GLY A 82 5.68 14.77 13.98
N ARG A 83 5.10 15.52 13.04
CA ARG A 83 5.72 16.76 12.58
C ARG A 83 5.77 17.76 13.73
N ALA A 84 6.93 18.40 13.93
CA ALA A 84 7.05 19.50 14.86
C ALA A 84 6.05 20.60 14.48
N ALA A 85 5.19 20.97 15.42
CA ALA A 85 4.31 22.12 15.25
C ALA A 85 5.13 23.39 15.45
N ALA A 86 5.01 24.36 14.52
CA ALA A 86 5.68 25.65 14.66
C ALA A 86 5.13 26.46 15.84
N HIS A 87 3.86 26.23 16.19
CA HIS A 87 3.17 26.88 17.29
C HIS A 87 2.37 25.85 18.07
N CYS A 88 2.32 26.00 19.40
CA CYS A 88 1.41 25.23 20.23
C CYS A 88 -0.03 25.63 19.85
N PRO A 89 -0.95 24.68 19.59
CA PRO A 89 -2.34 24.99 19.26
C PRO A 89 -3.18 25.42 20.49
N PHE A 90 -2.56 25.48 21.67
CA PHE A 90 -3.13 25.94 22.94
C PHE A 90 -2.30 27.07 23.51
#